data_AF-A0A6P3YZG3-F1
#
_entry.id   AF-A0A6P3YZG3-F1
#
_cell.length_a   1.000
_cell.length_b   1.000
_cell.length_c   1.000
_cell.angle_alpha   90.00
_cell.angle_beta   90.00
_cell.angle_gamma   90.00
#
_symmetry.space_group_name_H-M   'P 1'
#
loop_
_entity.id
_entity.type
_entity.pdbx_description
1 polymer ?
#
loop_
_entity_poly.entity_id
_entity_poly.type
_entity_poly.pdbx_seq_one_letter_code
_entity_poly.pdbx_strand_id
1 'polypeptide(L)'
;MSAVTSHVYAVVYEPSSGTWQHADADLVSAWRGPAVVIDGVLYVLDQNSGTRLMMWKKETREWVLFGRLSSLLTRPPCRLVAIGSSIFVVGKGLSTVMFDVGSAGNVEGVMLSSSIPKLASDHDVISCKCLAI
;
A
#
# COMPACT_ATOMS: atom_id res chain seq x y z
N MET A 1 -27.40 -25.61 16.14
CA MET A 1 -26.84 -24.84 15.01
C MET A 1 -25.85 -23.85 15.59
N SER A 2 -24.54 -24.10 15.48
CA SER A 2 -23.52 -23.18 15.97
C SER A 2 -23.33 -22.10 14.91
N ALA A 3 -23.53 -20.83 15.28
CA ALA A 3 -23.39 -19.69 14.40
C ALA A 3 -21.94 -19.59 13.91
N VAL A 4 -21.78 -19.26 12.64
CA VAL A 4 -20.50 -19.02 11.96
C VAL A 4 -19.67 -18.06 12.82
N THR A 5 -18.48 -18.50 13.21
CA THR A 5 -17.49 -17.67 13.92
C THR A 5 -17.21 -16.43 13.08
N SER A 6 -17.40 -15.24 13.66
CA SER A 6 -17.04 -13.96 13.05
C SER A 6 -15.58 -14.04 12.63
N HIS A 7 -15.32 -14.03 11.33
CA HIS A 7 -13.95 -14.06 10.84
C HIS A 7 -13.34 -12.69 11.15
N VAL A 8 -12.35 -12.67 12.03
CA VAL A 8 -11.58 -11.48 12.36
C VAL A 8 -10.58 -11.28 11.23
N TYR A 9 -10.65 -10.14 10.56
CA TYR A 9 -9.85 -9.82 9.38
C TYR A 9 -8.86 -8.66 9.63
N ALA A 10 -9.06 -7.86 10.68
CA ALA A 10 -8.15 -6.81 11.10
C ALA A 10 -8.09 -6.69 12.64
N VAL A 11 -6.86 -6.57 13.14
CA VAL A 11 -6.58 -6.33 14.56
C VAL A 11 -5.58 -5.17 14.70
N VAL A 12 -5.75 -4.37 15.74
CA VAL A 12 -4.85 -3.27 16.10
C VAL A 12 -4.22 -3.60 17.44
N TYR A 13 -2.91 -3.44 17.54
CA TYR A 13 -2.18 -3.56 18.79
C TYR A 13 -2.16 -2.21 19.50
N GLU A 14 -2.59 -2.16 20.75
CA GLU A 14 -2.50 -0.99 21.63
C GLU A 14 -1.25 -1.15 22.53
N PRO A 15 -0.15 -0.43 22.27
CA PRO A 15 1.09 -0.62 23.00
C PRO A 15 0.99 -0.22 24.47
N SER A 16 0.12 0.75 24.81
CA SER A 16 -0.02 1.24 26.18
C SER A 16 -0.63 0.21 27.12
N SER A 17 -1.58 -0.59 26.63
CA SER A 17 -2.22 -1.69 27.37
C SER A 17 -1.58 -3.06 27.09
N GLY A 18 -0.78 -3.18 26.03
CA GLY A 18 -0.22 -4.44 25.58
C GLY A 18 -1.26 -5.41 25.01
N THR A 19 -2.41 -4.92 24.53
CA THR A 19 -3.53 -5.75 24.07
C THR A 19 -3.80 -5.59 22.58
N TRP A 20 -4.33 -6.66 21.96
CA TRP A 20 -4.86 -6.62 20.60
C TRP A 20 -6.37 -6.36 20.64
N GLN A 21 -6.87 -5.51 19.76
CA GLN A 21 -8.28 -5.15 19.64
C GLN A 21 -8.79 -5.39 18.22
N HIS A 22 -10.07 -5.73 18.07
CA HIS A 22 -10.71 -5.91 16.77
C HIS A 22 -10.88 -4.56 16.06
N ALA A 23 -10.52 -4.51 14.78
CA ALA A 23 -10.66 -3.34 13.93
C ALA A 23 -11.58 -3.59 12.71
N ASP A 24 -12.35 -4.68 12.79
CA ASP A 24 -13.00 -5.35 11.66
C ASP A 24 -14.07 -4.53 10.94
N ALA A 25 -14.77 -3.62 11.62
CA ALA A 25 -15.92 -2.94 11.03
C ALA A 25 -15.54 -1.90 9.96
N ASP A 26 -14.32 -1.36 10.00
CA ASP A 26 -13.93 -0.19 9.20
C ASP A 26 -12.81 -0.47 8.23
N LEU A 27 -11.78 -1.17 8.69
CA LEU A 27 -10.53 -1.34 7.94
C LEU A 27 -10.60 -2.48 6.93
N VAL A 28 -11.57 -3.39 7.07
CA VAL A 28 -11.63 -4.64 6.30
C VAL A 28 -12.41 -4.43 5.02
N SER A 29 -11.69 -4.25 3.92
CA SER A 29 -12.26 -4.31 2.56
C SER A 29 -11.67 -5.46 1.72
N ALA A 30 -11.15 -6.49 2.40
CA ALA A 30 -10.48 -7.63 1.78
C ALA A 30 -9.27 -7.27 0.88
N TRP A 31 -8.68 -6.08 1.04
CA TRP A 31 -7.45 -5.69 0.34
C TRP A 31 -6.29 -6.58 0.79
N ARG A 32 -5.62 -7.21 -0.17
CA ARG A 32 -4.48 -8.10 0.07
C ARG A 32 -3.25 -7.50 -0.61
N GLY A 33 -2.45 -6.76 0.15
CA GLY A 33 -1.26 -6.12 -0.38
C GLY A 33 -0.41 -5.39 0.66
N PRO A 34 0.78 -4.91 0.26
CA PRO A 34 1.63 -4.11 1.12
C PRO A 34 0.94 -2.79 1.51
N ALA A 35 1.31 -2.26 2.67
CA ALA A 35 0.74 -1.04 3.21
C ALA A 35 1.83 -0.12 3.77
N VAL A 36 1.58 1.19 3.76
CA VAL A 36 2.44 2.23 4.36
C VAL A 36 1.58 3.28 5.05
N VAL A 37 2.17 4.00 6.00
CA VAL A 37 1.52 5.13 6.69
C VAL A 37 2.34 6.39 6.43
N ILE A 38 1.68 7.46 5.97
CA ILE A 38 2.27 8.80 5.82
C ILE A 38 1.35 9.78 6.55
N ASP A 39 1.92 10.58 7.45
CA ASP A 39 1.20 11.59 8.25
C ASP A 39 -0.09 11.07 8.91
N GLY A 40 -0.04 9.82 9.41
CA GLY A 40 -1.18 9.17 10.07
C GLY A 40 -2.25 8.61 9.13
N VAL A 41 -2.08 8.74 7.80
CA VAL A 41 -2.98 8.18 6.79
C VAL A 41 -2.45 6.83 6.31
N LEU A 42 -3.31 5.81 6.35
CA LEU A 42 -2.99 4.45 5.90
C LEU A 42 -3.23 4.31 4.40
N TYR A 43 -2.22 3.80 3.68
CA TYR A 43 -2.29 3.48 2.26
C TYR A 43 -2.04 1.99 2.04
N VAL A 44 -2.82 1.37 1.16
CA VAL A 44 -2.72 -0.05 0.82
C VAL A 44 -2.68 -0.21 -0.70
N LEU A 45 -1.77 -1.03 -1.20
CA LEU A 45 -1.71 -1.37 -2.62
C LEU A 45 -2.48 -2.66 -2.91
N ASP A 46 -3.69 -2.56 -3.44
CA ASP A 46 -4.45 -3.72 -3.92
C ASP A 46 -3.89 -4.21 -5.26
N GLN A 47 -3.33 -5.43 -5.26
CA GLN A 47 -2.73 -6.04 -6.44
C GLN A 47 -3.69 -6.97 -7.18
N ASN A 48 -4.87 -7.28 -6.64
CA ASN A 48 -5.83 -8.20 -7.27
C ASN A 48 -6.57 -7.54 -8.45
N SER A 49 -6.82 -6.22 -8.36
CA SER A 49 -7.71 -5.51 -9.29
C SER A 49 -6.99 -4.52 -10.23
N GLY A 50 -5.73 -4.81 -10.56
CA GLY A 50 -4.90 -3.95 -11.42
C GLY A 50 -4.16 -2.85 -10.67
N THR A 51 -3.43 -3.24 -9.62
CA THR A 51 -2.47 -2.45 -8.83
C THR A 51 -3.00 -1.04 -8.50
N ARG A 52 -3.91 -0.98 -7.53
CA ARG A 52 -4.57 0.25 -7.07
C ARG A 52 -4.01 0.67 -5.73
N LEU A 53 -3.61 1.93 -5.62
CA LEU A 53 -3.26 2.53 -4.34
C LEU A 53 -4.54 3.08 -3.71
N MET A 54 -4.92 2.49 -2.58
CA MET A 54 -6.08 2.85 -1.79
C MET A 54 -5.64 3.66 -0.58
N MET A 55 -6.40 4.68 -0.22
CA MET A 55 -6.17 5.56 0.94
C MET A 55 -7.34 5.40 1.92
N TRP A 56 -7.03 5.26 3.21
CA TRP A 56 -8.02 5.26 4.27
C TRP A 56 -8.38 6.68 4.70
N LYS A 57 -9.64 7.07 4.53
CA LYS A 57 -10.18 8.34 5.05
C LYS A 57 -10.83 8.10 6.41
N LYS A 58 -10.18 8.57 7.47
CA LYS A 58 -10.63 8.34 8.85
C LYS A 58 -11.95 9.06 9.16
N GLU A 59 -12.16 10.22 8.55
CA GLU A 59 -13.32 11.08 8.80
C GLU A 59 -14.62 10.44 8.29
N THR A 60 -14.56 9.84 7.10
CA THR A 60 -15.72 9.17 6.48
C THR A 60 -15.74 7.66 6.75
N ARG A 61 -14.67 7.09 7.33
CA ARG A 61 -14.48 5.65 7.53
C ARG A 61 -14.59 4.87 6.23
N GLU A 62 -13.96 5.38 5.17
CA GLU A 62 -14.03 4.79 3.83
C GLU A 62 -12.66 4.66 3.18
N TRP A 63 -12.52 3.65 2.33
CA TRP A 63 -11.40 3.53 1.40
C TRP A 63 -11.69 4.30 0.12
N VAL A 64 -10.76 5.17 -0.27
CA VAL A 64 -10.83 5.88 -1.56
C VAL A 64 -9.68 5.44 -2.47
N LEU A 65 -9.94 5.39 -3.78
CA LEU A 65 -8.90 5.20 -4.76
C LEU A 65 -8.00 6.45 -4.79
N PHE A 66 -6.75 6.29 -4.39
CA PHE A 66 -5.75 7.34 -4.49
C PHE A 66 -5.09 7.36 -5.87
N GLY A 67 -4.80 6.19 -6.46
CA GLY A 67 -4.19 6.12 -7.77
C GLY A 67 -4.22 4.71 -8.37
N ARG A 68 -4.11 4.62 -9.70
CA ARG A 68 -4.04 3.33 -10.40
C ARG A 68 -2.72 3.24 -11.15
N LEU A 69 -2.03 2.12 -10.98
CA LEU A 69 -0.82 1.82 -11.74
C LEU A 69 -1.17 0.97 -12.94
N SER A 70 -0.62 1.34 -14.10
CA SER A 70 -0.65 0.47 -15.26
C SER A 70 0.24 -0.75 -15.01
N SER A 71 -0.24 -1.93 -15.40
CA SER A 71 0.53 -3.18 -15.35
C SER A 71 1.75 -3.16 -16.27
N LEU A 72 1.80 -2.21 -17.23
CA LEU A 72 2.98 -1.95 -18.05
C LEU A 72 4.11 -1.30 -17.25
N LEU A 73 3.76 -0.57 -16.18
CA LEU A 73 4.70 0.22 -15.39
C LEU A 73 5.26 -0.59 -14.23
N THR A 74 4.41 -1.36 -13.55
CA THR A 74 4.80 -2.19 -12.40
C THR A 74 4.01 -3.49 -12.39
N ARG A 75 4.70 -4.62 -12.20
CA ARG A 75 4.07 -5.95 -12.14
C ARG A 75 4.15 -6.53 -10.73
N PRO A 76 3.05 -7.10 -10.20
CA PRO A 76 3.02 -7.87 -8.96
C PRO A 76 4.03 -9.04 -8.94
N PRO A 77 4.56 -9.46 -7.78
CA PRO A 77 4.30 -8.85 -6.47
C PRO A 77 5.09 -7.55 -6.31
N CYS A 78 4.39 -6.49 -5.89
CA CYS A 78 4.99 -5.21 -5.57
C CYS A 78 5.29 -5.11 -4.07
N ARG A 79 6.26 -4.24 -3.75
CA ARG A 79 6.55 -3.74 -2.41
C ARG A 79 6.33 -2.24 -2.35
N LEU A 80 6.06 -1.74 -1.15
CA LEU A 80 5.87 -0.32 -0.87
C LEU A 80 6.91 0.15 0.14
N VAL A 81 7.36 1.39 -0.02
CA VAL A 81 8.10 2.14 0.99
C VAL A 81 7.70 3.61 0.94
N ALA A 82 7.59 4.24 2.11
CA ALA A 82 7.33 5.67 2.23
C ALA A 82 8.62 6.41 2.61
N ILE A 83 8.87 7.55 1.96
CA ILE A 83 9.98 8.45 2.26
C ILE A 83 9.44 9.89 2.18
N GLY A 84 9.40 10.58 3.32
CA GLY A 84 8.75 11.90 3.41
C GLY A 84 7.29 11.83 2.97
N SER A 85 6.88 12.71 2.06
CA SER A 85 5.54 12.75 1.46
C SER A 85 5.41 11.84 0.22
N SER A 86 6.35 10.93 -0.03
CA SER A 86 6.36 10.11 -1.25
C SER A 86 6.20 8.62 -0.95
N ILE A 87 5.39 7.94 -1.77
CA ILE A 87 5.22 6.48 -1.77
C ILE A 87 5.92 5.92 -3.00
N PHE A 88 6.84 4.98 -2.77
CA PHE A 88 7.52 4.25 -3.83
C PHE A 88 6.95 2.84 -3.94
N VAL A 89 6.53 2.49 -5.15
CA VAL A 89 6.06 1.16 -5.52
C VAL A 89 7.15 0.47 -6.32
N VAL A 90 7.70 -0.61 -5.79
CA VAL A 90 8.75 -1.39 -6.46
C VAL A 90 8.17 -2.74 -6.87
N GLY A 91 8.02 -2.95 -8.18
CA GLY A 91 7.53 -4.19 -8.77
C GLY A 91 8.65 -5.10 -9.26
N LYS A 92 8.26 -6.18 -9.92
CA LYS A 92 9.19 -7.11 -10.59
C LYS A 92 10.17 -6.37 -11.51
N GLY A 93 11.39 -6.90 -11.59
CA GLY A 93 12.45 -6.32 -12.42
C GLY A 93 12.90 -4.92 -11.95
N LEU A 94 12.66 -4.58 -10.68
CA LEU A 94 13.00 -3.29 -10.06
C LEU A 94 12.29 -2.08 -10.68
N SER A 95 11.17 -2.33 -11.38
CA SER A 95 10.30 -1.27 -11.89
C SER A 95 9.78 -0.42 -10.73
N THR A 96 10.07 0.88 -10.74
CA THR A 96 9.73 1.77 -9.62
C THR A 96 8.81 2.91 -10.07
N VAL A 97 7.74 3.13 -9.32
CA VAL A 97 6.82 4.26 -9.50
C VAL A 97 6.73 5.03 -8.20
N MET A 98 6.76 6.36 -8.29
CA MET A 98 6.62 7.25 -7.14
C MET A 98 5.30 8.01 -7.21
N PHE A 99 4.59 8.04 -6.09
CA PHE A 99 3.46 8.94 -5.85
C PHE A 99 3.90 10.00 -4.84
N ASP A 100 3.77 11.28 -5.17
CA ASP A 100 3.81 12.34 -4.15
C ASP A 100 2.40 12.53 -3.56
N VAL A 101 2.29 12.39 -2.24
CA VAL A 101 1.03 12.59 -1.50
C VAL A 101 0.93 13.97 -0.85
N GLY A 102 2.03 14.74 -0.82
CA GLY A 102 2.07 16.09 -0.22
C GLY A 102 1.37 17.16 -1.08
N SER A 103 1.27 16.91 -2.38
CA SER A 103 0.50 17.71 -3.34
C SER A 103 -1.01 17.43 -3.20
N ALA A 104 -1.62 17.92 -2.12
CA ALA A 104 -3.02 17.70 -1.79
C ALA A 104 -3.98 18.02 -2.96
N GLY A 105 -4.64 16.98 -3.50
CA GLY A 105 -5.91 17.12 -4.23
C GLY A 105 -5.95 16.69 -5.69
N ASN A 106 -4.82 16.40 -6.35
CA ASN A 106 -4.83 15.92 -7.74
C ASN A 106 -3.75 14.85 -7.94
N VAL A 107 -4.11 13.71 -8.54
CA VAL A 107 -3.21 12.59 -8.86
C VAL A 107 -2.31 12.93 -10.07
N GLU A 108 -1.83 14.17 -10.16
CA GLU A 108 -1.09 14.71 -11.31
C GLU A 108 0.42 14.48 -11.21
N GLY A 109 0.94 14.16 -10.02
CA GLY A 109 2.38 13.97 -9.76
C GLY A 109 2.80 12.50 -9.67
N VAL A 110 2.49 11.67 -10.67
CA VAL A 110 3.11 10.33 -10.76
C VAL A 110 4.45 10.46 -11.48
N MET A 111 5.54 10.35 -10.73
CA MET A 111 6.88 10.28 -11.34
C MET A 111 7.24 8.82 -11.61
N LEU A 112 7.58 8.54 -12.86
CA LEU A 112 8.00 7.24 -13.34
C LEU A 112 9.52 7.21 -13.46
N SER A 113 10.16 6.30 -12.72
CA SER A 113 11.59 6.07 -12.85
C SER A 113 11.84 4.57 -12.93
N SER A 114 12.15 4.08 -14.14
CA SER A 114 12.68 2.74 -14.35
C SER A 114 14.19 2.77 -14.13
N SER A 115 14.73 1.83 -13.34
CA SER A 115 16.17 1.65 -13.21
C SER A 115 16.62 0.31 -13.78
N ILE A 116 17.72 0.38 -14.54
CA ILE A 116 18.53 -0.69 -15.15
C ILE A 116 17.92 -1.32 -16.42
N PRO A 117 18.17 -0.75 -17.62
CA PRO A 117 17.91 -1.46 -18.86
C PRO A 117 18.74 -2.77 -18.87
N LYS A 118 18.10 -3.88 -19.25
CA LYS A 118 18.67 -5.23 -19.43
C LYS A 118 18.65 -6.21 -18.24
N LEU A 119 17.85 -5.99 -17.19
CA LEU A 119 17.54 -7.11 -16.28
C LEU A 119 16.53 -8.05 -16.96
N ALA A 120 17.03 -9.05 -17.68
CA ALA A 120 16.22 -10.06 -18.35
C ALA A 120 15.53 -11.04 -17.38
N SER A 121 15.80 -10.92 -16.08
CA SER A 121 15.35 -11.85 -15.06
C SER A 121 14.14 -11.34 -14.28
N ASP A 122 13.25 -12.27 -14.01
CA ASP A 122 12.04 -12.12 -13.20
C ASP A 122 12.41 -12.05 -11.71
N HIS A 123 13.17 -11.03 -11.31
CA HIS A 123 13.53 -10.82 -9.91
C HIS A 123 12.33 -10.26 -9.15
N ASP A 124 11.93 -10.99 -8.11
CA ASP A 124 10.97 -10.54 -7.13
C ASP A 124 11.64 -9.71 -6.04
N VAL A 125 11.03 -8.59 -5.69
CA VAL A 125 11.49 -7.77 -4.56
C VAL A 125 10.95 -8.35 -3.27
N ILE A 126 11.85 -8.80 -2.40
CA ILE A 126 11.47 -9.42 -1.13
C ILE A 126 11.08 -8.34 -0.10
N SER A 127 11.83 -7.25 0.00
CA SER A 127 11.60 -6.16 0.95
C SER A 127 12.20 -4.84 0.48
N CYS A 128 11.60 -3.73 0.90
CA CYS A 128 12.15 -2.38 0.76
C CYS A 128 12.41 -1.83 2.16
N LYS A 129 13.66 -1.40 2.44
CA LYS A 129 14.02 -0.77 3.71
C LYS A 129 14.28 0.71 3.48
N CYS A 130 13.48 1.57 4.11
CA CYS A 130 13.80 2.99 4.19
C CYS A 130 14.93 3.15 5.22
N LEU A 131 16.04 3.78 4.80
CA LEU A 131 17.10 4.22 5.70
C LEU A 131 16.96 5.74 5.80
N ALA A 132 16.49 6.22 6.95
CA ALA A 132 16.66 7.62 7.29
C ALA A 132 18.15 7.85 7.55
N ILE A 133 18.76 8.76 6.79
CA ILE A 133 20.17 9.18 6.94
C ILE A 133 20.20 10.50 7.69
#